data_AF-G0QPD3-F1
#
_entry.id   AF-G0QPD3-F1
#
_cell.length_a   1.000
_cell.length_b   1.000
_cell.length_c   1.000
_cell.angle_alpha   90.00
_cell.angle_beta   90.00
_cell.angle_gamma   90.00
#
_symmetry.space_group_name_H-M   'P 1'
#
loop_
_entity.id
_entity.type
_entity.pdbx_description
1 polymer ?
#
loop_
_entity_poly.entity_id
_entity_poly.type
_entity_poly.pdbx_seq_one_letter_code
_entity_poly.pdbx_strand_id
1 'polypeptide(L)'
;MTSYLKFSVQFHTQINQSIRIIGNIKDLGEWDTNKGLCLQTNQQIYPEWTHETFIEVPFGILIEFKCALYEREQLIRWERFEQFFFRKLVF
;
A
#
# COMPACT_ATOMS: atom_id res chain seq x y z
N MET A 1 -19.99 -10.37 11.48
CA MET A 1 -20.11 -9.63 10.20
C MET A 1 -18.70 -9.36 9.73
N THR A 2 -18.44 -9.56 8.45
CA THR A 2 -17.11 -9.48 7.85
C THR A 2 -17.11 -8.36 6.82
N SER A 3 -16.00 -7.63 6.70
CA SER A 3 -15.78 -6.62 5.66
C SER A 3 -14.64 -7.04 4.75
N TYR A 4 -14.65 -6.55 3.51
CA TYR A 4 -13.64 -6.84 2.51
C TYR A 4 -12.92 -5.56 2.10
N LEU A 5 -11.59 -5.60 2.05
CA LEU A 5 -10.76 -4.45 1.69
C LEU A 5 -9.92 -4.75 0.46
N LYS A 6 -9.72 -3.73 -0.37
CA LYS A 6 -8.79 -3.78 -1.50
C LYS A 6 -7.92 -2.53 -1.47
N PHE A 7 -6.62 -2.75 -1.64
CA PHE A 7 -5.65 -1.67 -1.74
C PHE A 7 -5.35 -1.37 -3.21
N SER A 8 -5.34 -0.09 -3.55
CA SER A 8 -4.88 0.42 -4.85
C SER A 8 -4.04 1.67 -4.60
N VAL A 9 -2.88 1.74 -5.25
CA VAL A 9 -1.90 2.83 -5.12
C VAL A 9 -1.44 3.22 -6.52
N GLN A 10 -1.51 4.51 -6.86
CA GLN A 10 -0.91 5.04 -8.09
C GLN A 10 0.53 5.48 -7.79
N PHE A 11 1.51 4.80 -8.37
CA PHE A 11 2.93 5.10 -8.13
C PHE A 11 3.84 4.66 -9.29
N HIS A 12 4.70 5.56 -9.75
CA HIS A 12 5.72 5.24 -10.74
C HIS A 12 6.93 4.59 -10.08
N THR A 13 7.33 3.42 -10.58
CA THR A 13 8.48 2.67 -10.08
C THR A 13 9.57 2.57 -11.15
N GLN A 14 10.78 2.23 -10.69
CA GLN A 14 11.87 1.80 -11.56
C GLN A 14 11.84 0.27 -11.75
N ILE A 15 12.73 -0.23 -12.60
CA ILE A 15 12.93 -1.67 -12.77
C ILE A 15 13.35 -2.28 -11.44
N ASN A 16 12.80 -3.46 -11.12
CA ASN A 16 12.99 -4.20 -9.85
C ASN A 16 12.38 -3.55 -8.60
N GLN A 17 11.61 -2.47 -8.75
CA GLN A 17 10.87 -1.88 -7.65
C GLN A 17 9.43 -2.41 -7.57
N SER A 18 8.92 -2.51 -6.35
CA SER A 18 7.55 -2.93 -6.06
C SER A 18 6.97 -2.17 -4.87
N ILE A 19 5.64 -2.19 -4.78
CA ILE A 19 4.90 -1.56 -3.68
C ILE A 19 4.37 -2.63 -2.73
N ARG A 20 4.49 -2.39 -1.43
CA ARG A 20 3.91 -3.23 -0.39
C ARG A 20 3.05 -2.41 0.57
N ILE A 21 2.01 -3.04 1.09
CA ILE A 21 1.22 -2.53 2.21
C ILE A 21 1.59 -3.32 3.46
N ILE A 22 1.99 -2.63 4.51
CA ILE A 22 2.38 -3.22 5.79
C ILE A 22 1.50 -2.62 6.88
N GLY A 23 0.97 -3.43 7.78
CA GLY A 23 -0.02 -2.98 8.75
C GLY A 23 -0.17 -3.89 9.95
N ASN A 24 -1.11 -3.54 10.83
CA ASN A 24 -1.26 -4.13 12.16
C ASN A 24 -1.96 -5.49 12.21
N ILE A 25 -2.51 -5.97 11.09
CA ILE A 25 -3.19 -7.28 11.00
C ILE A 25 -2.31 -8.33 10.33
N LYS A 26 -2.64 -9.61 10.55
CA LYS A 26 -1.94 -10.76 9.98
C LYS A 26 -1.78 -10.68 8.45
N ASP A 27 -2.84 -10.34 7.73
CA ASP A 27 -2.80 -10.25 6.26
C ASP A 27 -1.96 -9.07 5.74
N LEU A 28 -1.59 -8.13 6.62
CA LEU A 28 -0.69 -7.01 6.35
C LEU A 28 0.67 -7.17 7.06
N GLY A 29 0.95 -8.36 7.61
CA GLY A 29 2.26 -8.71 8.17
C GLY A 29 2.52 -8.30 9.61
N GLU A 30 1.55 -7.74 10.35
CA GLU A 30 1.70 -7.33 11.77
C GLU A 30 2.93 -6.43 12.00
N TRP A 31 3.12 -5.46 11.10
CA TRP A 31 4.27 -4.56 11.05
C TRP A 31 5.64 -5.21 10.74
N ASP A 32 5.68 -6.51 10.41
CA ASP A 32 6.86 -7.16 9.85
C ASP A 32 7.02 -6.78 8.37
N THR A 33 8.07 -6.03 8.07
CA THR A 33 8.37 -5.53 6.71
C THR A 33 8.60 -6.66 5.70
N ASN A 34 8.92 -7.88 6.14
CA ASN A 34 9.11 -9.01 5.24
C ASN A 34 7.79 -9.73 4.91
N LYS A 35 6.72 -9.44 5.66
CA LYS A 35 5.40 -10.09 5.53
C LYS A 35 4.30 -9.16 5.02
N GLY A 36 4.66 -7.94 4.60
CA GLY A 36 3.72 -7.02 4.00
C GLY A 36 3.07 -7.58 2.73
N LEU A 37 1.84 -7.15 2.47
CA LEU A 37 1.09 -7.48 1.27
C LEU A 37 1.79 -6.89 0.04
N CYS A 38 2.23 -7.73 -0.89
CA CYS A 38 2.84 -7.29 -2.14
C CYS A 38 1.76 -6.90 -3.15
N LEU A 39 1.83 -5.66 -3.67
CA LEU A 39 0.96 -5.22 -4.75
C LEU A 39 1.58 -5.58 -6.10
N GLN A 40 0.71 -5.75 -7.09
CA GLN A 40 1.06 -6.11 -8.45
C GLN A 40 0.59 -5.05 -9.43
N THR A 41 1.27 -4.97 -10.57
CA THR A 41 0.91 -4.11 -11.70
C THR A 41 1.23 -4.85 -12.99
N ASN A 42 0.73 -4.34 -14.11
CA ASN A 42 1.06 -4.82 -15.45
C ASN A 42 0.98 -3.67 -16.47
N GLN A 43 1.32 -3.94 -17.73
CA GLN A 43 1.35 -2.92 -18.79
C GLN A 43 0.00 -2.23 -19.04
N GLN A 44 -1.13 -2.87 -18.69
CA GLN A 44 -2.47 -2.33 -18.93
C GLN A 44 -2.92 -1.37 -17.82
N ILE A 45 -2.46 -1.60 -16.58
CA ILE A 45 -2.91 -0.83 -15.40
C ILE A 45 -1.84 0.10 -14.83
N TYR A 46 -0.57 -0.08 -15.20
CA TYR A 46 0.52 0.80 -14.73
C TYR A 46 0.22 2.27 -15.05
N PRO A 47 0.38 3.22 -14.08
CA PRO A 47 1.09 3.12 -12.81
C PRO A 47 0.25 2.70 -11.59
N GLU A 48 -0.89 2.05 -11.79
CA GLU A 48 -1.68 1.49 -10.69
C GLU A 48 -1.07 0.18 -10.17
N TRP A 49 -0.95 0.09 -8.84
CA TRP A 49 -0.54 -1.08 -8.08
C TRP A 49 -1.71 -1.56 -7.24
N THR A 50 -2.08 -2.82 -7.36
CA THR A 50 -3.20 -3.38 -6.59
C THR A 50 -2.96 -4.83 -6.20
N HIS A 51 -3.75 -5.32 -5.25
CA HIS A 51 -3.82 -6.74 -4.95
C HIS A 51 -5.00 -7.36 -5.71
N GLU A 52 -4.82 -8.55 -6.28
CA GLU A 52 -5.87 -9.20 -7.09
C GLU A 52 -7.11 -9.53 -6.26
N THR A 53 -6.89 -10.00 -5.02
CA THR A 53 -7.97 -10.44 -4.12
C THR A 53 -8.25 -9.43 -3.02
N PHE A 54 -9.48 -9.46 -2.51
CA PHE A 54 -9.86 -8.73 -1.31
C PHE A 54 -9.30 -9.39 -0.06
N ILE A 55 -8.90 -8.57 0.92
CA ILE A 55 -8.56 -9.02 2.26
C ILE A 55 -9.83 -9.05 3.10
N GLU A 56 -10.05 -10.17 3.76
CA GLU A 56 -11.15 -10.37 4.69
C GLU A 56 -10.77 -9.80 6.06
N VAL A 57 -11.58 -8.90 6.62
CA VAL A 57 -11.32 -8.29 7.93
C VAL A 57 -12.56 -8.37 8.81
N PRO A 58 -12.43 -8.83 10.07
CA PRO A 58 -13.53 -8.80 11.02
C PRO A 58 -14.06 -7.38 11.23
N PHE A 59 -15.37 -7.24 11.29
CA PHE A 59 -16.00 -5.96 11.60
C PHE A 59 -15.58 -5.46 13.00
N GLY A 60 -15.29 -4.16 13.12
CA GLY A 60 -14.92 -3.53 14.39
C GLY A 60 -13.43 -3.57 14.73
N ILE A 61 -12.57 -4.11 13.85
CA ILE A 61 -11.11 -4.02 14.01
C ILE A 61 -10.62 -2.68 13.46
N LEU A 62 -9.78 -1.98 14.25
CA LEU A 62 -9.02 -0.84 13.77
C LEU A 62 -7.87 -1.35 12.91
N ILE A 63 -7.81 -0.89 11.66
CA ILE A 63 -6.74 -1.26 10.73
C ILE A 63 -5.84 -0.05 10.55
N GLU A 64 -4.56 -0.27 10.81
CA GLU A 64 -3.50 0.68 10.56
C GLU A 64 -2.56 0.08 9.54
N PHE A 65 -2.15 0.87 8.56
CA PHE A 65 -1.26 0.43 7.51
C PHE A 65 -0.41 1.59 6.98
N LYS A 66 0.67 1.24 6.30
CA LYS A 66 1.51 2.14 5.51
C LYS A 66 1.90 1.50 4.20
N CYS A 67 2.08 2.34 3.20
CA CYS A 67 2.65 1.95 1.92
C CYS A 67 4.19 2.06 1.96
N ALA A 68 4.87 1.13 1.28
CA ALA A 68 6.33 1.05 1.24
C ALA A 68 6.83 0.65 -0.15
N LEU A 69 7.94 1.28 -0.55
CA LEU A 69 8.67 0.97 -1.78
C LEU A 69 9.78 -0.03 -1.48
N TYR A 70 9.84 -1.09 -2.27
CA TYR A 70 10.86 -2.13 -2.21
C TYR A 70 11.69 -2.15 -3.49
N GLU A 71 12.93 -2.59 -3.38
CA GLU A 71 13.79 -2.95 -4.50
C GLU A 71 14.44 -4.30 -4.20
N ARG A 72 14.21 -5.31 -5.05
CA ARG A 72 14.75 -6.68 -4.86
C ARG A 72 14.57 -7.21 -3.42
N GLU A 73 13.35 -7.13 -2.89
CA GLU A 73 12.98 -7.53 -1.52
C GLU A 73 13.50 -6.65 -0.37
N GLN A 74 14.30 -5.62 -0.65
CA GLN A 74 14.76 -4.68 0.36
C GLN A 74 13.83 -3.48 0.47
N LEU A 75 13.40 -3.15 1.70
CA LEU A 75 12.67 -1.91 1.98
C LEU A 75 13.57 -0.70 1.68
N ILE A 76 13.15 0.14 0.73
CA ILE A 76 13.87 1.35 0.35
C ILE A 76 13.35 2.56 1.12
N ARG A 77 12.02 2.74 1.16
CA ARG A 77 11.38 3.83 1.91
C ARG A 77 9.91 3.56 2.16
N TRP A 78 9.42 4.12 3.25
CA TRP A 78 8.00 4.30 3.49
C TRP A 78 7.43 5.41 2.60
N GLU A 79 6.10 5.40 2.43
CA GLU A 79 5.37 6.51 1.83
C GLU A 79 5.77 7.83 2.51
N ARG A 80 5.94 8.85 1.67
CA ARG A 80 6.12 10.22 2.13
C ARG A 80 4.85 10.96 1.78
N PHE A 81 4.11 11.34 2.80
CA PHE A 81 3.16 12.43 2.65
C PHE A 81 4.00 13.69 2.55
N GLU A 82 4.27 14.17 1.33
CA GLU A 82 4.77 15.53 1.20
C GLU A 82 3.70 16.46 1.78
N GLN A 83 4.04 17.18 2.85
CA GLN A 83 3.15 18.16 3.51
C GLN A 83 2.88 19.40 2.63
N PHE A 84 2.96 19.30 1.29
CA PHE A 84 2.61 20.40 0.41
C PHE A 84 1.09 20.50 0.25
N PHE A 85 0.42 20.92 1.33
CA PHE A 85 -0.91 21.52 1.24
C PHE A 85 -0.79 22.86 0.51
N PHE A 86 -0.83 22.87 -0.82
CA PHE A 86 -1.26 24.07 -1.54
C PHE A 86 -2.78 24.21 -1.39
N ARG A 87 -3.24 24.78 -0.27
CA ARG A 87 -4.57 25.40 -0.26
C ARG A 87 -4.44 26.80 -0.85
N LYS A 88 -4.77 26.94 -2.14
CA LYS A 88 -5.20 28.22 -2.69
C LYS A 88 -6.54 28.54 -2.03
N LEU A 89 -6.53 29.35 -0.97
CA LEU A 89 -7.74 30.00 -0.50
C LEU A 89 -8.08 31.07 -1.55
N VAL A 90 -9.12 30.80 -2.34
CA VAL A 90 -9.81 31.84 -3.09
C VAL A 90 -10.73 32.51 -2.06
N PHE A 91 -10.42 33.76 -1.70
CA PHE A 91 -11.36 34.66 -1.04
C PHE A 91 -12.32 35.22 -2.09
#